data_AF-A0A8I1MF79-F1
#
_entry.id   AF-A0A8I1MF79-F1
#
_cell.length_a   1.000
_cell.length_b   1.000
_cell.length_c   1.000
_cell.angle_alpha   90.00
_cell.angle_beta   90.00
_cell.angle_gamma   90.00
#
_symmetry.space_group_name_H-M   'P 1'
#
loop_
_entity.id
_entity.type
_entity.pdbx_description
1 polymer ?
#
loop_
_entity_poly.entity_id
_entity_poly.type
_entity_poly.pdbx_seq_one_letter_code
_entity_poly.pdbx_strand_id
1 'polypeptide(L)' 'MNKLILIIFTIAVVAQLTGIVLLFINAKLALQVFLYYVAAIILLVPLLIIKKRKTKEEDPNDYRDY' A
#
# COMPACT_ATOMS: atom_id res chain seq x y z
N MET A 1 -2.72 2.43 13.85
CA MET A 1 -2.64 2.02 12.42
C MET A 1 -3.27 0.63 12.30
N ASN A 2 -4.16 0.37 11.33
CA ASN A 2 -4.75 -0.98 11.21
C ASN A 2 -3.64 -1.99 10.90
N LYS A 3 -3.57 -3.11 11.64
CA LYS A 3 -2.51 -4.13 11.52
C LYS A 3 -2.40 -4.66 10.09
N LEU A 4 -3.54 -4.85 9.43
CA LEU A 4 -3.60 -5.33 8.04
C LEU A 4 -2.94 -4.35 7.05
N ILE A 5 -3.20 -3.04 7.20
CA ILE A 5 -2.57 -2.01 6.35
C ILE A 5 -1.06 -1.99 6.56
N LEU A 6 -0.59 -2.14 7.81
CA LEU A 6 0.83 -2.20 8.13
C LEU A 6 1.51 -3.42 7.50
N ILE A 7 0.88 -4.59 7.56
CA ILE A 7 1.40 -5.82 6.96
C ILE A 7 1.50 -5.67 5.44
N ILE A 8 0.43 -5.22 4.77
CA ILE A 8 0.42 -5.04 3.31
C ILE A 8 1.46 -3.99 2.90
N PHE A 9 1.60 -2.90 3.67
CA PHE A 9 2.61 -1.89 3.43
C PHE A 9 4.03 -2.47 3.54
N THR A 10 4.30 -3.25 4.58
CA THR A 10 5.60 -3.88 4.79
C THR A 10 5.94 -4.84 3.65
N ILE A 11 4.97 -5.67 3.23
CA ILE A 11 5.12 -6.57 2.09
C ILE A 11 5.40 -5.77 0.81
N ALA A 12 4.70 -4.67 0.56
CA ALA A 12 4.92 -3.83 -0.61
C ALA A 12 6.35 -3.24 -0.61
N VAL A 13 6.82 -2.72 0.52
CA VAL A 13 8.19 -2.18 0.63
C VAL A 13 9.23 -3.28 0.39
N VAL A 14 9.06 -4.46 1.01
CA VAL A 14 9.98 -5.59 0.83
C VAL A 14 9.99 -6.07 -0.63
N ALA A 15 8.80 -6.21 -1.24
CA ALA A 15 8.68 -6.61 -2.64
C ALA A 15 9.34 -5.60 -3.58
N GLN A 16 9.19 -4.30 -3.32
CA GLN A 16 9.84 -3.26 -4.12
C GLN A 16 11.37 -3.35 -4.03
N LEU A 17 11.91 -3.40 -2.82
CA LEU A 17 13.36 -3.49 -2.60
C LEU A 17 13.93 -4.77 -3.22
N THR A 18 13.26 -5.90 -3.00
CA THR A 18 13.66 -7.21 -3.54
C THR A 18 13.59 -7.21 -5.07
N GLY A 19 12.53 -6.62 -5.65
CA GLY A 19 12.37 -6.49 -7.09
C GLY A 19 13.49 -5.66 -7.73
N ILE A 20 13.87 -4.54 -7.12
CA ILE A 20 14.99 -3.70 -7.59
C ILE A 20 16.30 -4.48 -7.56
N VAL A 21 16.59 -5.20 -6.48
CA VAL A 21 17.81 -6.02 -6.39
C VAL A 21 17.78 -7.14 -7.44
N LEU A 22 16.63 -7.79 -7.64
CA LEU A 22 16.48 -8.86 -8.62
C LEU A 22 16.64 -8.40 -10.07
N LEU A 23 16.42 -7.12 -10.40
CA LEU A 23 16.64 -6.63 -11.78
C LEU A 23 18.07 -6.87 -12.25
N PHE A 24 19.03 -6.80 -11.33
CA PHE A 24 20.45 -6.99 -11.63
C PHE A 24 20.88 -8.46 -11.65
N ILE A 25 20.03 -9.38 -11.16
CA ILE A 25 20.34 -10.81 -11.05
C ILE A 25 19.52 -11.61 -12.07
N ASN A 26 18.20 -11.42 -12.09
CA ASN A 26 17.28 -12.13 -12.97
C ASN A 26 16.03 -11.28 -13.27
N ALA A 27 16.02 -10.67 -14.46
CA ALA A 27 14.94 -9.79 -14.90
C ALA A 27 13.56 -10.47 -14.96
N LYS A 28 13.50 -11.79 -15.24
CA LYS A 28 12.22 -12.51 -15.29
C LYS A 28 11.59 -12.65 -13.91
N LEU A 29 12.40 -12.99 -12.90
CA LEU A 29 11.95 -13.05 -11.51
C LEU A 29 11.63 -11.65 -10.96
N ALA A 30 12.42 -10.65 -11.31
CA ALA A 30 12.15 -9.26 -10.95
C ALA A 30 10.77 -8.82 -11.44
N LEU A 31 10.42 -9.12 -12.70
CA LEU A 31 9.12 -8.80 -13.27
C LEU A 31 7.97 -9.43 -12.47
N GLN A 32 8.10 -10.70 -12.08
CA GLN A 32 7.10 -11.37 -11.24
C GLN A 32 6.95 -10.68 -9.88
N VAL A 33 8.06 -10.33 -9.22
CA VAL A 33 8.03 -9.61 -7.93
C VAL A 33 7.38 -8.23 -8.08
N PHE A 34 7.64 -7.51 -9.17
CA PHE A 34 6.96 -6.23 -9.42
C PHE A 34 5.47 -6.38 -9.67
N LEU A 35 5.00 -7.47 -10.28
CA LEU A 35 3.57 -7.74 -10.41
C LEU A 35 2.90 -7.91 -9.04
N TYR A 36 3.52 -8.64 -8.12
CA TYR A 36 3.02 -8.76 -6.74
C TYR A 36 3.04 -7.43 -6.00
N TYR A 37 4.09 -6.61 -6.20
CA TYR A 37 4.15 -5.26 -5.66
C TYR A 37 2.98 -4.40 -6.15
N VAL A 38 2.70 -4.38 -7.46
CA VAL A 38 1.58 -3.63 -8.04
C VAL A 38 0.25 -4.10 -7.45
N ALA A 39 0.03 -5.41 -7.34
CA ALA A 39 -1.17 -5.96 -6.71
C ALA A 39 -1.32 -5.51 -5.25
N ALA A 40 -0.23 -5.49 -4.47
CA ALA A 40 -0.23 -5.00 -3.10
C ALA A 40 -0.61 -3.51 -3.02
N ILE A 41 -0.10 -2.68 -3.94
CA ILE A 41 -0.46 -1.25 -4.02
C ILE A 41 -1.93 -1.05 -4.37
N ILE A 42 -2.47 -1.82 -5.34
CA ILE A 42 -3.88 -1.78 -5.71
C ILE A 42 -4.80 -2.09 -4.52
N LEU A 43 -4.38 -2.99 -3.62
CA LEU A 43 -5.11 -3.27 -2.39
C LEU A 43 -4.90 -2.21 -1.31
N LEU A 44 -3.69 -1.68 -1.18
CA LEU A 44 -3.31 -0.72 -0.15
C LEU A 44 -4.02 0.64 -0.33
N VAL A 45 -4.11 1.13 -1.58
CA VAL A 45 -4.65 2.46 -1.87
C VAL A 45 -6.12 2.61 -1.45
N PRO A 46 -7.06 1.73 -1.83
CA PRO A 46 -8.44 1.78 -1.35
C PRO A 46 -8.55 1.68 0.17
N LEU A 47 -7.76 0.81 0.80
CA LEU A 47 -7.77 0.65 2.27
C LEU A 47 -7.37 1.94 2.98
N LEU A 48 -6.37 2.65 2.45
CA LEU A 48 -5.96 3.96 2.98
C LEU A 48 -7.03 5.03 2.76
N ILE A 49 -7.68 5.05 1.59
CA ILE A 49 -8.77 5.99 1.28
C ILE A 49 -9.96 5.78 2.21
N ILE A 50 -10.42 4.52 2.37
CA ILE A 50 -11.55 4.17 3.25
C ILE A 50 -11.23 4.57 4.68
N LYS A 51 -10.03 4.25 5.17
CA LYS A 51 -9.60 4.64 6.51
C LYS A 51 -9.60 6.15 6.70
N LYS A 52 -9.11 6.92 5.72
CA LYS A 52 -9.10 8.39 5.76
C LYS A 52 -10.52 8.97 5.76
N ARG A 53 -11.45 8.38 5.00
CA ARG A 53 -12.87 8.78 5.00
C ARG A 53 -13.52 8.51 6.35
N LYS A 54 -13.34 7.30 6.89
CA LYS A 54 -13.88 6.94 8.20
C LYS A 54 -13.39 7.88 9.32
N THR A 55 -12.10 8.21 9.32
CA THR A 55 -11.55 9.16 10.30
C THR A 55 -12.14 10.57 10.16
N LYS A 56 -12.57 10.98 8.96
CA LYS A 56 -13.24 12.27 8.75
C LYS A 56 -14.71 12.25 9.18
N GLU A 57 -15.42 11.14 8.97
CA GLU A 57 -16.81 10.98 9.40
C GLU A 57 -16.94 10.92 10.94
N GLU A 58 -15.90 10.43 11.62
CA GLU A 58 -15.84 10.34 13.09
C GLU A 58 -15.26 11.61 13.74
N ASP A 59 -14.95 12.67 12.98
CA ASP A 59 -14.44 13.94 13.51
C ASP A 59 -15.60 14.91 13.83
N PRO A 60 -15.93 15.14 15.11
CA PRO A 60 -17.00 16.06 15.51
C PRO A 60 -16.69 17.53 15.21
N ASN A 61 -15.46 17.85 14.81
CA ASN A 61 -15.00 19.20 14.41
C ASN A 61 -14.97 19.37 12.88
N ASP A 62 -15.88 18.72 12.14
CA ASP A 62 -15.97 18.92 10.69
C ASP A 62 -16.59 20.30 10.34
N TYR A 63 -15.80 21.38 10.45
CA TYR A 63 -16.20 22.76 10.10
C TYR A 63 -16.39 23.01 8.60
N ARG A 64 -16.61 21.97 7.78
CA ARG A 64 -16.80 22.09 6.32
C ARG A 64 -18.21 22.56 5.92
N ASP A 65 -19.13 22.69 6.88
CA ASP A 65 -20.49 23.21 6.71
C ASP A 65 -20.66 24.69 7.13
N TYR A 66 -19.56 25.45 7.30
CA TYR A 66 -19.61 26.91 7.54
C TYR A 66 -19.00 27.70 6.38
#